data_AF-A0A3M1BF02-F1
#
_entry.id   AF-A0A3M1BF02-F1
#
_cell.length_a   1.000
_cell.length_b   1.000
_cell.length_c   1.000
_cell.angle_alpha   90.00
_cell.angle_beta   90.00
_cell.angle_gamma   90.00
#
_symmetry.space_group_name_H-M   'P 1'
#
loop_
_entity.id
_entity.type
_entity.pdbx_description
1 polymer ?
#
loop_
_entity_poly.entity_id
_entity_poly.type
_entity_poly.pdbx_seq_one_letter_code
_entity_poly.pdbx_strand_id
1 'polypeptide(L)'
;GTSSPPAPASTPSPPSASTSDPKAIYEQFLQARAQTKESTRISLPQMEKLLQKQQEKLRKKYGCREVEFRVVIEQGKTKLKGIPKGVSKKGEQAAP
;
A
#
# COMPACT_ATOMS: atom_id res chain seq x y z
N GLY A 1 19.43 31.74 33.17
CA GLY A 1 18.08 31.80 32.59
C GLY A 1 17.68 30.41 32.17
N THR A 2 16.68 29.84 32.82
CA THR A 2 16.06 28.55 32.52
C THR A 2 15.23 28.62 31.23
N SER A 3 15.46 27.71 30.27
CA SER A 3 14.37 27.12 29.48
C SER A 3 14.87 25.94 28.65
N SER A 4 14.50 24.73 29.08
CA SER A 4 14.14 23.64 28.17
C SER A 4 12.64 23.43 28.37
N PRO A 5 11.88 23.09 27.32
CA PRO A 5 11.83 21.67 27.03
C PRO A 5 12.13 21.32 25.56
N PRO A 6 12.58 20.07 25.30
CA PRO A 6 12.59 19.48 23.98
C PRO A 6 11.14 19.30 23.52
N ALA A 7 10.87 19.45 22.22
CA ALA A 7 9.65 18.93 21.63
C ALA A 7 9.93 17.57 20.96
N PRO A 8 9.81 16.44 21.68
CA PRO A 8 9.69 15.13 21.07
C PRO A 8 8.20 14.85 20.81
N ALA A 9 7.73 14.97 19.56
CA ALA A 9 6.57 14.23 19.05
C ALA A 9 6.24 14.63 17.61
N SER A 10 6.96 14.05 16.66
CA SER A 10 6.31 13.54 15.45
C SER A 10 7.05 12.28 15.03
N THR A 11 7.18 11.34 15.95
CA THR A 11 6.99 9.95 15.55
C THR A 11 5.54 9.87 15.10
N PRO A 12 5.20 9.83 13.79
CA PRO A 12 3.91 9.24 13.46
C PRO A 12 3.96 7.87 14.13
N SER A 13 3.04 7.63 15.07
CA SER A 13 2.82 6.34 15.71
C SER A 13 3.10 5.27 14.66
N PRO A 14 3.91 4.22 14.92
CA PRO A 14 3.95 3.13 13.97
C PRO A 14 2.51 2.68 13.87
N PRO A 15 1.80 2.91 12.75
CA PRO A 15 0.48 2.36 12.69
C PRO A 15 0.78 0.87 12.72
N SER A 16 0.23 0.19 13.73
CA SER A 16 -0.13 -1.21 13.59
C SER A 16 -1.17 -1.25 12.47
N ALA A 17 -0.74 -0.89 11.27
CA ALA A 17 -1.52 -0.74 10.08
C ALA A 17 -1.70 -2.16 9.64
N SER A 18 -2.87 -2.69 9.97
CA SER A 18 -3.48 -3.74 9.18
C SER A 18 -3.18 -3.42 7.71
N THR A 19 -2.49 -4.32 7.02
CA THR A 19 -2.01 -4.12 5.65
C THR A 19 -3.14 -3.93 4.62
N SER A 20 -4.39 -3.84 5.08
CA SER A 20 -5.60 -3.57 4.30
C SER A 20 -6.09 -2.12 4.42
N ASP A 21 -5.55 -1.31 5.33
CA ASP A 21 -5.97 0.08 5.49
C ASP A 21 -5.54 0.94 4.29
N PRO A 22 -6.49 1.61 3.59
CA PRO A 22 -6.17 2.39 2.39
C PRO A 22 -5.23 3.55 2.69
N LYS A 23 -5.30 4.11 3.91
CA LYS A 23 -4.43 5.19 4.38
C LYS A 23 -2.98 4.71 4.56
N ALA A 24 -2.78 3.52 5.14
CA ALA A 24 -1.44 2.94 5.30
C ALA A 24 -0.80 2.58 3.96
N ILE A 25 -1.59 2.04 3.03
CA ILE A 25 -1.14 1.77 1.65
C ILE A 25 -0.78 3.09 0.94
N TYR A 26 -1.59 4.13 1.14
CA TYR A 26 -1.33 5.45 0.60
C TYR A 26 -0.01 6.06 1.12
N GLU A 27 0.25 5.99 2.42
CA GLU A 27 1.51 6.46 3.01
C GLU A 27 2.72 5.69 2.48
N GLN A 28 2.65 4.35 2.41
CA GLN A 28 3.71 3.55 1.79
C GLN A 28 3.91 3.92 0.31
N PHE A 29 2.83 4.23 -0.40
CA PHE A 29 2.88 4.65 -1.79
C PHE A 29 3.58 6.01 -1.94
N LEU A 30 3.26 6.98 -1.09
CA LEU A 30 3.94 8.28 -1.07
C LEU A 30 5.44 8.11 -0.77
N GLN A 31 5.78 7.31 0.23
CA GLN A 31 7.17 7.06 0.62
C GLN A 31 7.96 6.36 -0.50
N ALA A 32 7.34 5.41 -1.19
CA ALA A 32 7.95 4.74 -2.32
C ALA A 32 8.11 5.65 -3.55
N ARG A 33 7.12 6.51 -3.82
CA ARG A 33 7.18 7.50 -4.91
C ARG A 33 8.26 8.54 -4.66
N ALA A 34 8.38 9.02 -3.42
CA ALA A 34 9.41 9.94 -2.98
C ALA A 34 10.83 9.39 -3.23
N GLN A 35 11.04 8.10 -2.93
CA GLN A 35 12.32 7.41 -3.20
C GLN A 35 12.63 7.33 -4.71
N THR A 36 11.61 7.19 -5.55
CA THR A 36 11.77 7.12 -7.01
C THR A 36 11.80 8.50 -7.69
N LYS A 37 11.66 9.61 -6.96
CA LYS A 37 11.48 10.98 -7.50
C LYS A 37 10.34 11.10 -8.53
N GLU A 38 9.33 10.24 -8.43
CA GLU A 38 8.17 10.26 -9.29
C GLU A 38 7.10 11.19 -8.69
N SER A 39 6.70 12.22 -9.44
CA SER A 39 5.59 13.09 -9.03
C SER A 39 4.31 12.27 -8.89
N THR A 40 3.72 12.30 -7.71
CA THR A 40 2.44 11.63 -7.45
C THR A 40 1.36 12.67 -7.26
N ARG A 41 0.30 12.57 -8.08
CA ARG A 41 -0.83 13.50 -8.04
C ARG A 41 -2.13 12.80 -7.65
N ILE A 42 -2.02 11.62 -7.04
CA ILE A 42 -3.19 10.90 -6.54
C ILE A 42 -3.44 11.26 -5.07
N SER A 43 -4.67 11.61 -4.76
CA SER A 43 -5.15 11.85 -3.39
C SER A 43 -5.61 10.54 -2.77
N LEU A 44 -5.73 10.51 -1.44
CA LEU A 44 -6.27 9.37 -0.68
C LEU A 44 -7.60 8.81 -1.25
N PRO A 45 -8.64 9.62 -1.58
CA PRO A 45 -9.88 9.08 -2.17
C PRO A 45 -9.70 8.46 -3.56
N GLN A 46 -8.71 8.94 -4.33
CA GLN A 46 -8.35 8.31 -5.61
C GLN A 46 -7.67 6.96 -5.38
N MET A 47 -6.84 6.85 -4.35
CA MET A 47 -6.20 5.60 -3.96
C MET A 47 -7.24 4.58 -3.51
N GLU A 48 -8.21 4.96 -2.69
CA GLU A 48 -9.29 4.07 -2.24
C GLU A 48 -10.08 3.49 -3.43
N LYS A 49 -10.48 4.34 -4.38
CA LYS A 49 -11.16 3.88 -5.61
C LYS A 49 -10.32 2.91 -6.42
N LEU A 50 -9.01 3.15 -6.52
CA LEU A 50 -8.08 2.25 -7.20
C LEU A 50 -7.97 0.90 -6.49
N LEU A 51 -7.81 0.92 -5.17
CA LEU A 51 -7.72 -0.29 -4.34
C LEU A 51 -8.99 -1.11 -4.44
N GLN A 52 -10.18 -0.49 -4.32
CA GLN A 52 -11.47 -1.18 -4.49
C GLN A 52 -11.58 -1.83 -5.88
N LYS A 53 -11.25 -1.09 -6.95
CA LYS A 53 -11.33 -1.63 -8.32
C LYS A 53 -10.33 -2.76 -8.56
N GLN A 54 -9.14 -2.67 -7.98
CA GLN A 54 -8.16 -3.74 -8.03
C GLN A 54 -8.60 -4.95 -7.20
N GLN A 55 -9.16 -4.72 -6.00
CA GLN A 55 -9.67 -5.75 -5.12
C GLN A 55 -10.76 -6.56 -5.81
N GLU A 56 -11.71 -5.89 -6.48
CA GLU A 56 -12.76 -6.56 -7.24
C GLU A 56 -12.19 -7.40 -8.40
N LYS A 57 -11.22 -6.85 -9.16
CA LYS A 57 -10.52 -7.59 -10.21
C LYS A 57 -9.78 -8.81 -9.66
N LEU A 58 -9.04 -8.66 -8.56
CA LEU A 58 -8.29 -9.73 -7.91
C LEU A 58 -9.23 -10.80 -7.36
N ARG A 59 -10.32 -10.40 -6.70
CA ARG A 59 -11.35 -11.29 -6.21
C ARG A 59 -12.04 -12.06 -7.34
N LYS A 60 -12.35 -11.42 -8.47
CA LYS A 60 -12.95 -12.09 -9.63
C LYS A 60 -11.96 -13.00 -10.35
N LYS A 61 -10.69 -12.61 -10.43
CA LYS A 61 -9.63 -13.37 -11.12
C LYS A 61 -9.12 -14.57 -10.31
N TYR A 62 -8.96 -14.41 -8.99
CA TYR A 62 -8.39 -15.42 -8.10
C TYR A 62 -9.43 -16.10 -7.21
N GLY A 63 -10.66 -15.59 -7.13
CA GLY A 63 -11.72 -16.15 -6.26
C GLY A 63 -11.55 -15.85 -4.77
N CYS A 64 -10.70 -14.88 -4.41
CA CYS A 64 -10.28 -14.64 -3.02
C CYS A 64 -11.18 -13.64 -2.32
N ARG A 65 -11.42 -13.88 -1.03
CA ARG A 65 -12.24 -13.01 -0.18
C ARG A 65 -11.42 -11.88 0.45
N GLU A 66 -10.13 -12.11 0.65
CA GLU A 66 -9.21 -11.15 1.23
C GLU A 66 -8.08 -10.82 0.25
N VAL A 67 -7.68 -9.56 0.20
CA VAL A 67 -6.63 -9.06 -0.68
C VAL A 67 -5.79 -8.08 0.12
N GLU A 68 -4.49 -8.32 0.12
CA GLU A 68 -3.50 -7.49 0.77
C GLU A 68 -2.71 -6.71 -0.27
N PHE A 69 -2.64 -5.39 -0.13
CA PHE A 69 -1.92 -4.56 -1.09
C PHE A 69 -0.57 -4.18 -0.53
N ARG A 70 0.48 -4.41 -1.32
CA ARG A 70 1.85 -4.03 -0.99
C ARG A 70 2.41 -3.09 -2.05
N VAL A 71 3.00 -2.01 -1.57
CA VAL A 71 3.78 -1.10 -2.41
C VAL A 71 5.19 -1.65 -2.50
N VAL A 72 5.69 -1.82 -3.71
CA VAL A 72 7.07 -2.25 -3.97
C VAL A 72 7.72 -1.28 -4.93
N ILE A 73 9.02 -1.07 -4.79
CA ILE A 73 9.82 -0.31 -5.74
C ILE A 73 10.63 -1.31 -6.54
N GLU A 74 10.45 -1.32 -7.85
CA GLU A 74 11.16 -2.24 -8.73
C GLU A 74 11.67 -1.45 -9.93
N GLN A 75 12.97 -1.56 -10.23
CA GLN A 75 13.64 -0.79 -11.29
C GLN A 75 13.44 0.74 -11.16
N GLY A 76 13.44 1.26 -9.93
CA GLY A 76 13.21 2.69 -9.69
C GLY A 76 11.79 3.16 -10.00
N LYS A 77 10.82 2.25 -10.13
CA LYS A 77 9.40 2.58 -10.33
C LYS A 77 8.57 2.00 -9.19
N THR A 78 7.68 2.82 -8.64
CA THR A 78 6.70 2.36 -7.65
C THR A 78 5.65 1.49 -8.35
N LYS A 79 5.52 0.24 -7.91
CA LYS A 79 4.47 -0.71 -8.31
C LYS A 79 3.61 -1.06 -7.10
N LEU A 80 2.30 -1.19 -7.34
CA LEU A 80 1.36 -1.69 -6.36
C LEU A 80 1.05 -3.16 -6.70
N LYS A 81 1.40 -4.09 -5.81
CA LYS A 81 1.08 -5.51 -5.94
C LYS A 81 -0.07 -5.86 -5.00
N GLY A 82 -1.18 -6.35 -5.55
CA GLY A 82 -2.25 -6.97 -4.77
C GLY A 82 -1.99 -8.46 -4.61
N ILE A 83 -1.90 -8.93 -3.38
CA ILE A 83 -1.65 -10.31 -2.99
C ILE A 83 -2.94 -10.85 -2.38
N PRO A 84 -3.65 -11.76 -3.05
CA PRO A 84 -4.83 -12.36 -2.44
C PRO A 84 -4.47 -13.17 -1.20
N LYS A 85 -5.12 -12.90 -0.07
CA LYS A 85 -5.05 -13.68 1.16
C LYS A 85 -6.20 -14.69 1.18
N GLY A 86 -5.91 -15.92 1.63
CA GLY A 86 -6.91 -16.98 1.74
C GLY A 86 -7.03 -17.95 0.55
N VAL A 87 -6.16 -17.85 -0.46
CA VAL A 87 -5.93 -18.96 -1.41
C VAL A 87 -4.93 -19.92 -0.81
N SER A 88 -5.43 -20.88 -0.03
CA SER A 88 -4.66 -22.08 0.31
C SER A 88 -4.48 -22.93 -0.96
N LYS A 89 -3.43 -22.58 -1.72
CA LYS A 89 -2.65 -23.45 -2.61
C LYS A 89 -3.45 -24.36 -3.58
N LYS A 90 -3.70 -23.90 -4.81
CA LYS A 90 -3.62 -24.73 -6.05
C LYS A 90 -3.68 -23.85 -7.32
N GLY A 91 -2.68 -24.00 -8.19
CA GLY A 91 -2.51 -23.32 -9.49
C GLY A 91 -1.51 -22.16 -9.39
N GLU A 92 -0.21 -22.28 -9.70
CA GLU A 92 0.36 -22.71 -10.98
C GLU A 92 -0.49 -22.23 -12.16
N GLN A 93 0.10 -21.41 -13.04
CA GLN A 93 -0.46 -20.77 -14.27
C GLN A 93 -1.08 -19.38 -14.07
N ALA A 94 -0.84 -18.39 -14.93
CA ALA A 94 0.03 -18.25 -16.09
C ALA A 94 0.17 -16.74 -16.36
N ALA A 95 1.35 -16.29 -16.76
CA ALA A 95 1.48 -15.13 -17.64
C ALA A 95 1.85 -15.68 -19.02
N PRO A 96 1.26 -15.15 -20.11
CA PRO A 96 1.48 -15.66 -21.47
C PRO A 96 2.95 -15.61 -21.90
#